data_AF-A0A9E2R3V3-F1
#
_entry.id   AF-A0A9E2R3V3-F1
#
_cell.length_a   1.000
_cell.length_b   1.000
_cell.length_c   1.000
_cell.angle_alpha   90.00
_cell.angle_beta   90.00
_cell.angle_gamma   90.00
#
_symmetry.space_group_name_H-M   'P 1'
#
loop_
_entity.id
_entity.type
_entity.pdbx_description
1 polymer ?
#
loop_
_entity_poly.entity_id
_entity_poly.type
_entity_poly.pdbx_seq_one_letter_code
_entity_poly.pdbx_strand_id
1 'polypeptide(L)'
;YALRSSHPLNPKNLPATAEEAKGLAAIAQPPHDPYYTEELLGGRYYFTAVYPQTATSRACLACHHPMATRASQPPHLGEVLGGLVVRVALEL
;
A
#
# COMPACT_ATOMS: atom_id res chain seq x y z
N TYR A 1 -9.23 9.08 -1.57
CA TYR A 1 -8.16 8.16 -1.12
C TYR A 1 -8.53 6.72 -1.49
N ALA A 2 -7.59 5.79 -1.48
CA ALA A 2 -7.82 4.36 -1.72
C ALA A 2 -6.85 3.52 -0.87
N LEU A 3 -7.26 2.29 -0.50
CA LEU A 3 -6.36 1.32 0.11
C LEU A 3 -5.85 0.35 -0.96
N ARG A 4 -4.54 0.18 -1.03
CA ARG A 4 -3.87 -0.69 -2.01
C ARG A 4 -2.91 -1.66 -1.33
N SER A 5 -2.73 -2.84 -1.90
CA SER A 5 -1.72 -3.80 -1.45
C SER A 5 -1.23 -4.64 -2.63
N SER A 6 0.02 -5.10 -2.55
CA SER A 6 0.56 -6.11 -3.46
C SER A 6 -0.05 -7.50 -3.22
N HIS A 7 -0.54 -7.74 -2.01
CA HIS A 7 -1.18 -9.00 -1.59
C HIS A 7 -2.50 -8.72 -0.86
N PRO A 8 -3.52 -8.15 -1.54
CA PRO A 8 -4.75 -7.74 -0.88
C PRO A 8 -5.68 -8.92 -0.63
N LEU A 9 -6.46 -8.85 0.46
CA LEU A 9 -7.56 -9.79 0.72
C LEU A 9 -8.69 -9.64 -0.32
N ASN A 10 -8.97 -8.40 -0.73
CA ASN A 10 -9.91 -8.10 -1.79
C ASN A 10 -9.13 -7.78 -3.07
N PRO A 11 -9.22 -8.59 -4.15
CA PRO A 11 -8.48 -8.37 -5.40
C PRO A 11 -8.66 -6.99 -6.02
N LYS A 12 -9.79 -6.31 -5.76
CA LYS A 12 -10.03 -4.94 -6.23
C LYS A 12 -9.07 -3.90 -5.64
N ASN A 13 -8.37 -4.24 -4.56
CA ASN A 13 -7.38 -3.39 -3.90
C ASN A 13 -5.96 -3.62 -4.42
N LEU A 14 -5.77 -4.38 -5.50
CA LEU A 14 -4.51 -4.36 -6.24
C LEU A 14 -4.19 -2.94 -6.74
N PRO A 15 -2.92 -2.56 -6.92
CA PRO A 15 -2.55 -1.28 -7.49
C PRO A 15 -3.20 -1.10 -8.86
N ALA A 16 -3.80 0.07 -9.08
CA ALA A 16 -4.49 0.45 -10.31
C ALA A 16 -3.60 1.27 -11.26
N THR A 17 -2.48 1.82 -10.78
CA THR A 17 -1.52 2.59 -11.58
C THR A 17 -0.10 2.10 -11.33
N ALA A 18 0.80 2.39 -12.27
CA ALA A 18 2.22 2.08 -12.10
C ALA A 18 2.82 2.83 -10.89
N GLU A 19 2.37 4.06 -10.63
CA GLU A 19 2.81 4.84 -9.48
C GLU A 19 2.30 4.29 -8.14
N GLU A 20 1.08 3.73 -8.09
CA GLU A 20 0.64 2.97 -6.90
C GLU A 20 1.52 1.75 -6.66
N ALA A 21 1.88 0.99 -7.71
CA ALA A 21 2.73 -0.18 -7.58
C ALA A 21 4.15 0.17 -7.10
N LYS A 22 4.76 1.22 -7.66
CA LYS A 22 6.05 1.75 -7.21
C LYS A 22 5.99 2.24 -5.77
N GLY A 23 4.94 2.98 -5.41
CA GLY A 23 4.73 3.48 -4.06
C GLY A 23 4.61 2.34 -3.05
N LEU A 24 3.83 1.30 -3.36
CA LEU A 24 3.72 0.10 -2.52
C LEU A 24 5.07 -0.61 -2.33
N ALA A 25 5.87 -0.73 -3.40
CA ALA A 25 7.20 -1.32 -3.31
C ALA A 25 8.17 -0.47 -2.47
N ALA A 26 8.07 0.86 -2.57
CA ALA A 26 8.89 1.80 -1.81
C ALA A 26 8.58 1.73 -0.31
N ILE A 27 7.31 1.83 0.08
CA ILE A 27 6.92 1.79 1.50
C ILE A 27 7.15 0.43 2.17
N ALA A 28 7.24 -0.65 1.39
CA ALA A 28 7.53 -1.98 1.90
C ALA A 28 8.99 -2.16 2.35
N GLN A 29 9.90 -1.28 1.90
CA GLN A 29 11.31 -1.29 2.30
C GLN A 29 11.52 -0.46 3.58
N PRO A 30 12.39 -0.89 4.50
CA PRO A 30 12.81 -0.05 5.63
C PRO A 30 13.40 1.28 5.15
N PRO A 31 13.12 2.42 5.83
CA PRO A 31 12.44 2.55 7.12
C PRO A 31 10.91 2.67 7.03
N HIS A 32 10.30 2.30 5.90
CA HIS A 32 8.86 2.41 5.63
C HIS A 32 8.37 3.86 5.54
N ASP A 33 9.19 4.75 4.98
CA ASP A 33 8.80 6.14 4.75
C ASP A 33 7.65 6.24 3.72
N PRO A 34 6.77 7.25 3.84
CA PRO A 34 5.79 7.52 2.81
C PRO A 34 6.44 7.81 1.45
N TYR A 35 5.80 7.36 0.38
CA TYR A 35 6.20 7.66 -1.00
C TYR A 35 5.37 8.82 -1.54
N TYR A 36 6.02 9.73 -2.27
CA TYR A 36 5.38 10.88 -2.88
C TYR A 36 5.77 10.98 -4.35
N THR A 37 4.80 11.32 -5.19
CA THR A 37 5.00 11.52 -6.63
C THR A 37 3.92 12.43 -7.19
N GLU A 38 4.07 12.81 -8.46
CA GLU A 38 3.00 13.39 -9.26
C GLU A 38 2.61 12.40 -10.36
N GLU A 39 1.32 12.24 -10.63
CA GLU A 39 0.83 11.39 -11.71
C GLU A 39 -0.31 12.04 -12.50
N LEU A 40 -0.34 11.79 -13.81
CA LEU A 40 -1.38 12.22 -14.72
C LEU A 40 -2.48 11.15 -14.80
N LEU A 41 -3.67 11.45 -14.31
CA LEU A 41 -4.81 10.52 -14.31
C LEU A 41 -6.03 11.18 -14.96
N GLY A 42 -6.57 10.55 -16.00
CA GLY A 42 -7.74 11.07 -16.70
C GLY A 42 -7.57 12.50 -17.22
N GLY A 43 -6.33 12.87 -17.62
CA GLY A 43 -6.02 14.20 -18.15
C GLY A 43 -5.78 15.30 -17.11
N ARG A 44 -5.73 14.97 -15.82
CA ARG A 44 -5.45 15.93 -14.73
C ARG A 44 -4.25 15.50 -13.90
N TYR A 45 -3.42 16.45 -13.49
CA TYR A 45 -2.28 16.16 -12.61
C TYR A 45 -2.69 16.07 -11.14
N TYR A 46 -2.16 15.07 -10.45
CA TYR A 46 -2.35 14.85 -9.02
C TYR A 46 -1.00 14.71 -8.33
N PHE A 47 -0.88 15.33 -7.16
CA PHE A 47 0.08 14.89 -6.16
C PHE A 47 -0.46 13.61 -5.51
N THR A 48 0.32 12.55 -5.57
CA THR A 48 0.00 11.24 -5.01
C THR A 48 0.95 10.91 -3.88
N ALA A 49 0.38 10.62 -2.71
CA ALA A 49 1.09 10.12 -1.54
C ALA A 49 0.65 8.69 -1.24
N VAL A 50 1.60 7.81 -0.93
CA VAL A 50 1.34 6.44 -0.47
C VAL A 50 1.94 6.28 0.92
N TYR A 51 1.09 6.10 1.92
CA TYR A 51 1.49 5.91 3.31
C TYR A 51 1.47 4.43 3.69
N PRO A 52 2.45 3.91 4.43
CA PRO A 52 2.45 2.52 4.88
C PRO A 52 1.26 2.22 5.77
N GLN A 53 0.57 1.12 5.50
CA GLN A 53 -0.42 0.54 6.39
C GLN A 53 0.23 -0.65 7.11
N THR A 54 0.60 -0.45 8.38
CA THR A 54 1.29 -1.47 9.17
C THR A 54 0.32 -2.34 9.98
N ALA A 55 0.74 -3.58 10.24
CA ALA A 55 0.05 -4.49 11.14
C ALA A 55 0.18 -4.01 12.60
N THR A 56 -0.82 -3.28 13.10
CA THR A 56 -0.82 -2.72 14.47
C THR A 56 -1.35 -3.70 15.53
N SER A 57 -2.02 -4.79 15.12
CA SER A 57 -2.54 -5.80 16.03
C SER A 57 -2.49 -7.20 15.44
N ARG A 58 -2.55 -8.24 16.29
CA ARG A 58 -2.61 -9.64 15.85
C ARG A 58 -3.85 -9.95 15.00
N ALA A 59 -4.94 -9.21 15.19
CA ALA A 59 -6.14 -9.37 14.39
C ALA A 59 -5.89 -9.01 12.91
N CYS A 60 -5.02 -8.03 12.63
CA CYS A 60 -4.60 -7.72 11.27
C CYS A 60 -3.91 -8.93 10.62
N LEU A 61 -2.96 -9.54 11.35
CA LEU A 61 -2.19 -10.68 10.86
C LEU A 61 -3.06 -11.93 10.64
N ALA A 62 -4.07 -12.17 11.50
CA ALA A 62 -4.94 -13.35 11.39
C ALA A 62 -5.66 -13.45 10.03
N CYS A 63 -6.03 -12.30 9.45
CA CYS A 63 -6.64 -12.26 8.13
C CYS A 63 -5.61 -12.11 7.01
N HIS A 64 -4.61 -11.24 7.17
CA HIS A 64 -3.63 -10.93 6.11
C HIS A 64 -2.56 -12.02 5.90
N HIS A 65 -2.35 -12.88 6.91
CA HIS A 65 -1.46 -14.03 6.86
C HIS A 65 -2.22 -15.28 7.32
N PRO A 66 -3.16 -15.79 6.50
CA PRO A 66 -3.87 -17.01 6.86
C PRO A 66 -2.87 -18.17 6.94
N MET A 67 -3.05 -19.04 7.93
CA MET A 67 -2.18 -20.15 8.34
C MET A 67 -1.62 -21.06 7.21
N ALA A 68 -2.17 -20.97 6.00
CA ALA A 68 -1.72 -21.71 4.81
C ALA A 68 -0.54 -21.05 4.06
N THR A 69 -0.15 -19.82 4.39
CA THR A 69 1.01 -19.19 3.74
C THR A 69 2.30 -19.81 4.29
N ARG A 70 2.90 -20.70 3.51
CA ARG A 70 4.27 -21.24 3.66
C ARG A 70 5.29 -20.11 3.44
N ALA A 71 5.12 -18.97 4.11
CA ALA A 71 6.02 -17.85 4.06
C ALA A 71 7.32 -18.22 4.80
N SER A 72 8.45 -17.81 4.25
CA SER A 72 9.78 -18.05 4.80
C SER A 72 10.00 -17.36 6.17
N GLN A 73 9.10 -16.46 6.58
CA GLN A 73 9.16 -15.75 7.85
C GLN A 73 7.77 -15.69 8.50
N PRO A 74 7.69 -15.79 9.84
CA PRO A 74 6.43 -15.65 10.56
C PRO A 74 5.91 -14.20 10.48
N PRO A 75 4.59 -14.01 10.40
CA PRO A 75 3.99 -12.67 10.44
C PRO A 75 4.30 -11.99 11.76
N HIS A 76 4.60 -10.69 11.72
CA HIS A 76 4.96 -9.91 12.89
C HIS A 76 4.29 -8.52 12.89
N LEU A 77 4.17 -7.93 14.09
CA LEU A 77 3.64 -6.58 14.22
C LEU A 77 4.61 -5.57 13.60
N GLY A 78 4.07 -4.51 13.01
CA GLY A 78 4.84 -3.50 12.28
C GLY A 78 5.09 -3.82 10.81
N GLU A 79 4.80 -5.05 10.35
CA GLU A 79 4.89 -5.41 8.94
C GLU A 79 3.96 -4.52 8.09
N VAL A 80 4.45 -4.07 6.93
CA VAL A 80 3.65 -3.28 5.97
C VAL A 80 2.74 -4.22 5.17
N LEU A 81 1.44 -4.10 5.40
CA LEU A 81 0.41 -4.92 4.74
C LEU A 81 -0.05 -4.34 3.40
N GLY A 82 0.24 -3.06 3.16
CA GLY A 82 -0.22 -2.30 2.00
C GLY A 82 -0.01 -0.81 2.24
N GLY A 83 -0.72 0.04 1.50
CA GLY A 83 -0.63 1.49 1.62
C GLY A 83 -1.94 2.23 1.41
N LEU A 84 -2.06 3.35 2.12
CA LEU A 84 -3.10 4.35 1.90
C LEU A 84 -2.64 5.32 0.81
N VAL A 85 -3.31 5.28 -0.33
CA VAL A 85 -3.08 6.19 -1.45
C VAL A 85 -3.96 7.41 -1.31
N VAL A 86 -3.35 8.59 -1.17
CA VAL A 86 -4.00 9.90 -1.13
C VAL A 86 -3.62 10.65 -2.39
N ARG A 87 -4.60 11.29 -3.02
CA ARG A 87 -4.42 12.09 -4.23
C ARG A 87 -5.01 13.47 -4.02
N VAL A 88 -4.25 14.49 -4.38
CA VAL A 88 -4.67 15.89 -4.35
C VAL A 88 -4.48 16.44 -5.75
N ALA A 89 -5.54 16.96 -6.36
CA ALA A 89 -5.44 17.59 -7.68
C ALA A 89 -4.53 18.82 -7.58
N LEU A 90 -3.61 18.97 -8.53
CA LEU A 90 -2.70 20.12 -8.62
C LEU A 90 -3.31 21.31 -9.35
N GLU A 91 -4.43 21.09 -10.03
CA GLU A 91 -5.20 22.10 -10.74
C GLU A 91 -6.37 22.57 -9.87
N LEU A 92 -6.60 23.89 -9.83
CA LEU A 92 -7.72 24.55 -9.15
C LEU A 92 -9.02 24.45 -9.95
#